data_AF-A0A845M211-F1
#
_entry.id   AF-A0A845M211-F1
#
_cell.length_a   1.000
_cell.length_b   1.000
_cell.length_c   1.000
_cell.angle_alpha   90.00
_cell.angle_beta   90.00
_cell.angle_gamma   90.00
#
_symmetry.space_group_name_H-M   'P 1'
#
loop_
_entity.id
_entity.type
_entity.pdbx_description
1 polymer ?
#
loop_
_entity_poly.entity_id
_entity_poly.type
_entity_poly.pdbx_seq_one_letter_code
_entity_poly.pdbx_strand_id
1 'polypeptide(L)'
;MLERSRMLLKRRADEVMFIELKEGKTLTLGGITLDERVPLPIRVDRLVDKVKGVSDTDFTADNLAEGMCWTLGFDPDFPHASAYKAFLAEMMPGLLALLEEKVARFEEEEKWLDAVIYLHAAAQIAADQPQVIYNLARCALRQSERFAENSPEEKKLEEDVFELLSESIEKFPDFAPLYYLMGFQLVNRKSYKAAESSWRRAMHLGVDEDLRDEMVRQLDDLWSRIQYEEGYMLVLDGFADEGLVKLLPLEEFHDDWWNLLFFIGLAYRQKEQYNEALDYFRRALRLNTGSPEIHNEIGLCLMSLSMFHDAEIVYSEALKMHPDSPDLLCNKGIVMLHLGDLKQARQLIERAYEINPEDEVTAAWLRQLGTESSRLS
;
A
#
# COMPACT_ATOMS: atom_id res chain seq x y z
N MET A 1 10.30 1.61 17.91
CA MET A 1 8.89 1.94 17.57
C MET A 1 8.90 3.26 16.82
N LEU A 2 8.25 3.35 15.65
CA LEU A 2 8.18 4.60 14.86
C LEU A 2 9.54 5.23 14.46
N GLU A 3 10.52 4.41 14.07
CA GLU A 3 11.87 4.88 13.77
C GLU A 3 11.96 5.73 12.49
N ARG A 4 11.27 5.34 11.41
CA ARG A 4 11.35 6.03 10.11
C ARG A 4 10.64 7.38 10.15
N SER A 5 9.56 7.47 10.91
CA SER A 5 8.75 8.66 11.16
C SER A 5 9.27 9.51 12.32
N ARG A 6 10.40 9.14 12.95
CA ARG A 6 10.99 9.90 14.06
C ARG A 6 11.23 11.37 13.74
N MET A 7 11.67 11.69 12.53
CA MET A 7 11.86 13.09 12.11
C MET A 7 10.55 13.88 12.09
N LEU A 8 9.43 13.25 11.74
CA LEU A 8 8.11 13.88 11.79
C LEU A 8 7.75 14.24 13.24
N LEU A 9 7.95 13.32 14.17
CA LEU A 9 7.66 13.55 15.59
C LEU A 9 8.59 14.63 16.17
N LYS A 10 9.89 14.58 15.86
CA LYS A 10 10.90 15.56 16.33
C LYS A 10 10.61 17.00 15.91
N ARG A 11 9.78 17.24 14.89
CA ARG A 11 9.32 18.59 14.55
C ARG A 11 8.54 19.26 15.68
N ARG A 12 8.06 18.49 16.67
CA ARG A 12 7.30 18.99 17.84
C ARG A 12 8.18 19.27 19.06
N ALA A 13 9.50 19.21 18.91
CA ALA A 13 10.45 19.49 19.98
C ALA A 13 10.45 20.97 20.43
N ASP A 14 10.09 21.89 19.52
CA ASP A 14 9.96 23.32 19.78
C ASP A 14 8.77 23.68 20.69
N GLU A 15 7.85 22.73 20.91
CA GLU A 15 6.73 22.89 21.84
C GLU A 15 7.08 22.61 23.30
N VAL A 16 8.33 22.24 23.58
CA VAL A 16 8.83 21.98 24.92
C VAL A 16 10.02 22.88 25.21
N MET A 17 9.97 23.56 26.34
CA MET A 17 11.14 24.20 26.92
C MET A 17 11.74 23.28 27.97
N PHE A 18 13.06 23.09 27.87
CA PHE A 18 13.84 22.36 28.85
C PHE A 18 14.52 23.33 29.80
N ILE A 19 14.29 23.15 31.09
CA ILE A 19 14.81 24.01 32.13
C ILE A 19 15.84 23.24 32.94
N GLU A 20 17.04 23.78 33.01
CA GLU A 20 18.12 23.24 33.83
C GLU A 20 18.05 23.85 35.23
N LEU A 21 18.16 23.02 36.27
CA LEU A 21 18.34 23.53 37.61
C LEU A 21 19.75 24.11 37.76
N LYS A 22 19.91 25.10 38.62
CA LYS A 22 21.24 25.64 38.94
C LYS A 22 22.09 24.56 39.60
N GLU A 23 23.41 24.64 39.40
CA GLU A 23 24.37 23.68 39.96
C GLU A 23 24.14 23.44 41.47
N GLY A 24 24.07 22.16 41.85
CA GLY A 24 23.80 21.71 43.23
C GLY A 24 22.38 21.98 43.74
N LYS A 25 21.42 22.32 42.87
CA LYS A 25 20.01 22.44 43.22
C LYS A 25 19.25 21.20 42.81
N THR A 26 18.32 20.82 43.68
CA THR A 26 17.39 19.72 43.44
C THR A 26 15.96 20.19 43.49
N LEU A 27 15.09 19.62 42.67
CA LEU A 27 13.65 19.78 42.76
C LEU A 27 13.06 18.51 43.41
N THR A 28 12.36 18.66 44.53
CA THR A 28 11.67 17.54 45.18
C THR A 28 10.17 17.71 45.07
N LEU A 29 9.51 16.72 44.46
CA LEU A 29 8.06 16.65 44.30
C LEU A 29 7.60 15.25 44.69
N GLY A 30 6.62 15.16 45.59
CA GLY A 30 5.94 13.89 45.94
C GLY A 30 6.84 12.71 46.32
N GLY A 31 8.05 12.94 46.84
CA GLY A 31 8.97 11.88 47.26
C GLY A 31 10.10 11.58 46.27
N ILE A 32 10.06 12.14 45.05
CA ILE A 32 11.18 12.06 44.09
C ILE A 32 11.97 13.36 44.11
N THR A 33 13.29 13.21 44.04
CA THR A 33 14.23 14.32 43.90
C THR A 33 14.91 14.24 42.53
N LEU A 34 14.70 15.27 41.70
CA LEU A 34 15.43 15.48 40.45
C LEU A 34 16.59 16.44 40.72
N ASP A 35 17.78 16.11 40.22
CA ASP A 35 18.97 16.94 40.34
C ASP A 35 19.21 17.77 39.07
N GLU A 36 20.23 18.63 39.11
CA GLU A 36 20.59 19.54 38.03
C GLU A 36 20.97 18.87 36.70
N ARG A 37 21.21 17.55 36.68
CA ARG A 37 21.55 16.81 35.46
C ARG A 37 20.33 16.40 34.67
N VAL A 38 19.13 16.45 35.26
CA VAL A 38 17.88 16.09 34.59
C VAL A 38 17.17 17.37 34.15
N PRO A 39 17.10 17.66 32.85
CA PRO A 39 16.36 18.81 32.37
C PRO A 39 14.86 18.65 32.68
N LEU A 40 14.20 19.75 33.01
CA LEU A 40 12.77 19.77 33.36
C LEU A 40 11.97 20.25 32.15
N PRO A 41 11.17 19.37 31.52
CA PRO A 41 10.40 19.72 30.34
C PRO A 41 9.10 20.40 30.74
N ILE A 42 8.83 21.58 30.19
CA ILE A 42 7.54 22.27 30.31
C ILE A 42 7.02 22.55 28.92
N ARG A 43 5.77 22.18 28.65
CA ARG A 43 5.11 22.51 27.39
C ARG A 43 4.85 24.02 27.27
N VAL A 44 5.16 24.59 26.11
CA VAL A 44 5.05 26.03 25.83
C VAL A 44 3.61 26.54 25.96
N ASP A 45 2.62 25.72 25.64
CA ASP A 45 1.20 26.08 25.77
C ASP A 45 0.68 26.08 27.21
N ARG A 46 1.44 25.52 28.17
CA ARG A 46 1.11 25.48 29.60
C ARG A 46 1.68 26.62 30.43
N LEU A 47 2.57 27.42 29.85
CA LEU A 47 3.15 28.57 30.55
C LEU A 47 2.08 29.57 30.94
N VAL A 48 2.06 29.97 32.22
CA VAL A 48 1.18 31.00 32.75
C VAL A 48 1.37 32.34 32.00
N ASP A 49 2.62 32.69 31.66
CA ASP A 49 2.95 33.88 30.86
C ASP A 49 3.88 33.51 29.69
N LYS A 50 3.28 33.34 28.50
CA LYS A 50 4.01 33.02 27.26
C LYS A 50 5.00 34.11 26.83
N VAL A 51 4.89 35.32 27.36
CA VAL A 51 5.75 36.46 27.00
C VAL A 51 6.93 36.59 27.96
N LYS A 52 6.70 36.33 29.25
CA LYS A 52 7.75 36.41 30.30
C LYS A 52 8.53 35.11 30.49
N GLY A 53 8.05 33.99 29.94
CA GLY A 53 8.67 32.69 30.10
C GLY A 53 8.26 32.00 31.40
N VAL A 54 9.10 31.10 31.90
CA VAL A 54 8.75 30.19 33.01
C VAL A 54 8.71 30.92 34.34
N SER A 55 7.68 30.62 35.13
CA SER A 55 7.47 31.07 36.51
C SER A 55 7.50 29.91 37.50
N ASP A 56 7.69 30.20 38.79
CA ASP A 56 7.67 29.16 39.85
C ASP A 56 6.34 28.38 39.89
N THR A 57 5.23 28.99 39.47
CA THR A 57 3.91 28.34 39.42
C THR A 57 3.76 27.33 38.29
N ASP A 58 4.67 27.33 37.31
CA ASP A 58 4.64 26.38 36.20
C ASP A 58 5.22 25.00 36.59
N PHE A 59 5.97 24.90 37.70
CA PHE A 59 6.60 23.66 38.17
C PHE A 59 5.67 22.79 39.01
N THR A 60 4.54 22.39 38.44
CA THR A 60 3.66 21.39 39.05
C THR A 60 4.05 19.98 38.59
N ALA A 61 3.69 18.96 39.38
CA ALA A 61 3.88 17.58 38.99
C ALA A 61 3.17 17.26 37.66
N ASP A 62 1.97 17.82 37.46
CA ASP A 62 1.17 17.62 36.24
C ASP A 62 1.83 18.24 35.00
N ASN A 63 2.32 19.49 35.10
CA ASN A 63 2.97 20.17 33.98
C ASN A 63 4.27 19.46 33.58
N LEU A 64 5.06 19.02 34.56
CA LEU A 64 6.28 18.25 34.31
C LEU A 64 5.95 16.89 33.73
N ALA A 65 4.94 16.18 34.26
CA ALA A 65 4.51 14.90 33.73
C ALA A 65 4.05 15.03 32.26
N GLU A 66 3.29 16.08 31.93
CA GLU A 66 2.86 16.37 30.57
C GLU A 66 4.05 16.64 29.64
N GLY A 67 5.01 17.47 30.08
CA GLY A 67 6.25 17.73 29.35
C GLY A 67 7.07 16.46 29.12
N MET A 68 7.23 15.63 30.15
CA MET A 68 7.97 14.37 30.09
C MET A 68 7.30 13.37 29.14
N CYS A 69 5.96 13.22 29.21
CA CYS A 69 5.22 12.38 28.27
C CYS A 69 5.41 12.88 26.83
N TRP A 70 5.27 14.18 26.59
CA TRP A 70 5.49 14.75 25.26
C TRP A 70 6.90 14.46 24.75
N THR A 71 7.93 14.68 25.57
CA THR A 71 9.33 14.36 25.24
C THR A 71 9.55 12.89 24.92
N LEU A 72 9.07 11.98 25.77
CA LEU A 72 9.18 10.54 25.54
C LEU A 72 8.45 10.09 24.26
N GLY A 73 7.38 10.79 23.91
CA GLY A 73 6.59 10.51 22.71
C GLY A 73 7.27 10.96 21.41
N PHE A 74 7.86 12.16 21.39
CA PHE A 74 8.53 12.65 20.17
C PHE A 74 10.00 12.21 20.04
N ASP A 75 10.67 11.87 21.16
CA ASP A 75 12.04 11.38 21.20
C ASP A 75 12.24 10.26 22.24
N PRO A 76 11.92 9.01 21.89
CA PRO A 76 12.06 7.87 22.82
C PRO A 76 13.48 7.63 23.34
N ASP A 77 14.49 7.97 22.54
CA ASP A 77 15.91 7.85 22.93
C ASP A 77 16.42 9.09 23.67
N PHE A 78 15.53 9.93 24.20
CA PHE A 78 15.94 11.08 24.98
C PHE A 78 16.90 10.65 26.09
N PRO A 79 18.08 11.29 26.27
CA PRO A 79 19.12 10.80 27.18
C PRO A 79 18.67 10.56 28.62
N HIS A 80 17.65 11.29 29.08
CA HIS A 80 17.08 11.18 30.43
C HIS A 80 15.73 10.44 30.48
N ALA A 81 15.39 9.68 29.43
CA ALA A 81 14.12 8.95 29.34
C ALA A 81 13.88 8.05 30.56
N SER A 82 14.91 7.35 31.06
CA SER A 82 14.79 6.50 32.25
C SER A 82 14.41 7.30 33.50
N ALA A 83 14.96 8.51 33.68
CA ALA A 83 14.61 9.38 34.81
C ALA A 83 13.17 9.88 34.69
N TYR A 84 12.72 10.22 33.47
CA TYR A 84 11.33 10.63 33.23
C TYR A 84 10.35 9.49 33.49
N LYS A 85 10.65 8.27 33.02
CA LYS A 85 9.82 7.08 33.29
C LYS A 85 9.71 6.79 34.78
N ALA A 86 10.81 6.92 35.54
CA ALA A 86 10.80 6.77 36.99
C ALA A 86 9.96 7.85 37.68
N PHE A 87 10.08 9.11 37.24
CA PHE A 87 9.27 10.21 37.77
C PHE A 87 7.77 9.97 37.54
N LEU A 88 7.40 9.62 36.31
CA LEU A 88 6.03 9.37 35.91
C LEU A 88 5.40 8.19 36.66
N ALA A 89 6.14 7.10 36.85
CA ALA A 89 5.63 5.90 37.53
C ALA A 89 5.23 6.17 38.99
N GLU A 90 6.01 6.99 39.71
CA GLU A 90 5.78 7.28 41.12
C GLU A 90 4.80 8.45 41.32
N MET A 91 4.91 9.52 40.52
CA MET A 91 4.06 10.70 40.68
C MET A 91 2.66 10.52 40.09
N MET A 92 2.50 9.64 39.10
CA MET A 92 1.26 9.50 38.33
C MET A 92 0.79 8.04 38.29
N PRO A 93 0.37 7.42 39.42
CA PRO A 93 -0.07 6.02 39.48
C PRO A 93 -1.35 5.69 38.67
N GLY A 94 -1.93 6.66 37.95
CA GLY A 94 -3.02 6.49 36.98
C GLY A 94 -2.71 7.09 35.61
N LEU A 95 -1.42 7.27 35.27
CA LEU A 95 -0.99 7.99 34.07
C LEU A 95 -1.65 7.48 32.79
N LEU A 96 -1.75 6.15 32.60
CA LEU A 96 -2.31 5.58 31.38
C LEU A 96 -3.77 6.01 31.17
N ALA A 97 -4.60 5.98 32.21
CA ALA A 97 -5.99 6.45 32.13
C ALA A 97 -6.08 7.95 31.81
N LEU A 98 -5.18 8.77 32.36
CA LEU A 98 -5.10 10.20 32.04
C LEU A 98 -4.67 10.45 30.59
N LEU A 99 -3.71 9.66 30.09
CA LEU A 99 -3.29 9.70 28.70
C LEU A 99 -4.41 9.26 27.77
N GLU A 100 -5.18 8.22 28.12
CA GLU A 100 -6.34 7.77 27.36
C GLU A 100 -7.42 8.85 27.25
N GLU A 101 -7.79 9.52 28.35
CA GLU A 101 -8.74 10.64 28.31
C GLU A 101 -8.23 11.78 27.41
N LYS A 102 -6.92 12.03 27.43
CA LYS A 102 -6.30 13.06 26.60
C LYS A 102 -6.29 12.69 25.13
N VAL A 103 -5.95 11.45 24.81
CA VAL A 103 -5.98 10.90 23.45
C VAL A 103 -7.40 11.00 22.90
N ALA A 104 -8.42 10.60 23.66
CA ALA A 104 -9.82 10.70 23.23
C ALA A 104 -10.20 12.12 22.79
N ARG A 105 -9.79 13.15 23.56
CA ARG A 105 -10.01 14.56 23.16
C ARG A 105 -9.27 14.92 21.87
N PHE A 106 -8.04 14.46 21.67
CA PHE A 106 -7.31 14.70 20.43
C PHE A 106 -7.95 13.98 19.24
N GLU A 107 -8.54 12.81 19.43
CA GLU A 107 -9.30 12.11 18.39
C GLU A 107 -10.56 12.91 17.99
N GLU A 108 -11.30 13.44 18.97
CA GLU A 108 -12.46 14.32 18.72
C GLU A 108 -12.08 15.61 17.98
N GLU A 109 -10.91 16.18 18.29
CA GLU A 109 -10.36 17.37 17.64
C GLU A 109 -9.59 17.06 16.35
N GLU A 110 -9.52 15.78 15.94
CA GLU A 110 -8.77 15.29 14.78
C GLU A 110 -7.25 15.60 14.80
N LYS A 111 -6.68 15.79 15.99
CA LYS A 111 -5.26 16.05 16.24
C LYS A 111 -4.47 14.75 16.36
N TRP A 112 -4.44 13.97 15.28
CA TRP A 112 -3.88 12.61 15.27
C TRP A 112 -2.40 12.56 15.63
N LEU A 113 -1.58 13.52 15.20
CA LEU A 113 -0.16 13.57 15.57
C LEU A 113 0.06 13.75 17.08
N ASP A 114 -0.78 14.56 17.73
CA ASP A 114 -0.70 14.77 19.18
C ASP A 114 -1.08 13.49 19.94
N ALA A 115 -2.13 12.79 19.47
CA ALA A 115 -2.52 11.48 19.97
C ALA A 115 -1.39 10.44 19.81
N VAL A 116 -0.75 10.39 18.64
CA VAL A 116 0.40 9.52 18.36
C VAL A 116 1.55 9.78 19.33
N ILE A 117 1.89 11.04 19.62
CA ILE A 117 2.96 11.38 20.57
C ILE A 117 2.65 10.85 21.97
N TYR A 118 1.44 11.09 22.50
CA TYR A 118 1.08 10.59 23.83
C TYR A 118 0.99 9.06 23.89
N LEU A 119 0.45 8.41 22.86
CA LEU A 119 0.40 6.95 22.79
C LEU A 119 1.79 6.33 22.63
N HIS A 120 2.70 7.01 21.94
CA HIS A 120 4.09 6.57 21.84
C HIS A 120 4.78 6.64 23.20
N ALA A 121 4.56 7.71 23.96
CA ALA A 121 5.01 7.81 25.34
C ALA A 121 4.41 6.72 26.24
N ALA A 122 3.11 6.45 26.10
CA ALA A 122 2.45 5.36 26.82
C ALA A 122 3.07 4.00 26.48
N ALA A 123 3.36 3.73 25.20
CA ALA A 123 4.01 2.49 24.75
C ALA A 123 5.43 2.35 25.29
N GLN A 124 6.13 3.46 25.55
CA GLN A 124 7.44 3.45 26.21
C GLN A 124 7.40 3.07 27.70
N ILE A 125 6.23 3.22 28.34
CA ILE A 125 6.01 2.97 29.77
C ILE A 125 5.36 1.60 29.98
N ALA A 126 4.38 1.24 29.13
CA ALA A 126 3.54 0.05 29.25
C ALA A 126 3.62 -0.83 27.99
N ALA A 127 4.84 -1.14 27.55
CA ALA A 127 5.10 -1.96 26.35
C ALA A 127 4.59 -3.40 26.46
N ASP A 128 4.20 -3.84 27.65
CA ASP A 128 3.58 -5.13 27.96
C ASP A 128 2.05 -5.14 27.76
N GLN A 129 1.43 -3.98 27.54
CA GLN A 129 -0.01 -3.84 27.31
C GLN A 129 -0.32 -3.71 25.80
N PRO A 130 -0.87 -4.74 25.15
CA PRO A 130 -1.08 -4.71 23.70
C PRO A 130 -2.13 -3.69 23.26
N GLN A 131 -3.07 -3.30 24.14
CA GLN A 131 -4.06 -2.26 23.86
C GLN A 131 -3.41 -0.91 23.56
N VAL A 132 -2.32 -0.55 24.27
CA VAL A 132 -1.60 0.70 24.05
C VAL A 132 -0.97 0.71 22.66
N ILE A 133 -0.39 -0.42 22.25
CA ILE A 133 0.23 -0.56 20.93
C ILE A 133 -0.80 -0.52 19.81
N TYR A 134 -1.95 -1.19 20.00
CA TYR A 134 -3.07 -1.12 19.07
C TYR A 134 -3.57 0.32 18.91
N ASN A 135 -3.77 1.05 20.01
CA ASN A 135 -4.20 2.44 19.95
C ASN A 135 -3.16 3.32 19.22
N LEU A 136 -1.86 3.13 19.51
CA LEU A 136 -0.77 3.83 18.82
C LEU A 136 -0.81 3.57 17.30
N ALA A 137 -0.89 2.31 16.90
CA ALA A 137 -0.97 1.92 15.49
C ALA A 137 -2.21 2.54 14.82
N ARG A 138 -3.38 2.45 15.47
CA ARG A 138 -4.63 3.03 14.98
C ARG A 138 -4.49 4.54 14.73
N CYS A 139 -4.03 5.30 15.72
CA CYS A 139 -3.87 6.75 15.56
C CYS A 139 -2.79 7.13 14.53
N ALA A 140 -1.72 6.33 14.42
CA ALA A 140 -0.68 6.54 13.43
C ALA A 140 -1.21 6.36 12.00
N LEU A 141 -2.09 5.37 11.76
CA LEU A 141 -2.78 5.22 10.47
C LEU A 141 -3.71 6.39 10.18
N ARG A 142 -4.47 6.87 11.17
CA ARG A 142 -5.32 8.06 10.99
C ARG A 142 -4.49 9.32 10.70
N GLN A 143 -3.27 9.40 11.22
CA GLN A 143 -2.34 10.47 10.89
C GLN A 143 -1.75 10.29 9.48
N SER A 144 -1.47 9.07 9.01
CA SER A 144 -0.95 8.85 7.66
C SER A 144 -1.94 9.31 6.59
N GLU A 145 -3.23 9.04 6.80
CA GLU A 145 -4.36 9.51 5.96
C GLU A 145 -4.44 11.05 5.83
N ARG A 146 -3.75 11.82 6.68
CA ARG A 146 -3.71 13.29 6.60
C ARG A 146 -2.62 13.84 5.72
N PHE A 147 -1.66 13.01 5.32
CA PHE A 147 -0.62 13.42 4.40
C PHE A 147 -1.12 13.36 2.95
N ALA A 148 -0.38 14.01 2.06
CA ALA A 148 -0.63 13.86 0.63
C ALA A 148 -0.36 12.41 0.22
N GLU A 149 -1.23 11.85 -0.62
CA GLU A 149 -1.11 10.50 -1.14
C GLU A 149 0.27 10.27 -1.77
N ASN A 150 0.88 9.14 -1.43
CA ASN A 150 2.24 8.72 -1.81
C ASN A 150 3.39 9.59 -1.28
N SER A 151 3.14 10.49 -0.33
CA SER A 151 4.19 11.33 0.26
C SER A 151 5.22 10.53 1.07
N PRO A 152 6.46 11.02 1.21
CA PRO A 152 7.48 10.36 2.04
C PRO A 152 7.06 10.19 3.50
N GLU A 153 6.35 11.17 4.07
CA GLU A 153 5.84 11.12 5.45
C GLU A 153 4.80 10.01 5.65
N GLU A 154 3.84 9.89 4.73
CA GLU A 154 2.84 8.81 4.73
C GLU A 154 3.51 7.44 4.70
N LYS A 155 4.35 7.20 3.69
CA LYS A 155 5.02 5.90 3.49
C LYS A 155 5.85 5.48 4.69
N LYS A 156 6.62 6.41 5.27
CA LYS A 156 7.43 6.13 6.46
C LYS A 156 6.59 5.76 7.67
N LEU A 157 5.48 6.45 7.88
CA LEU A 157 4.59 6.17 9.01
C LEU A 157 3.86 4.84 8.82
N GLU A 158 3.39 4.52 7.62
CA GLU A 158 2.80 3.21 7.32
C GLU A 158 3.80 2.06 7.46
N GLU A 159 5.05 2.25 7.03
CA GLU A 159 6.12 1.27 7.23
C GLU A 159 6.40 1.01 8.71
N ASP A 160 6.46 2.06 9.51
CA ASP A 160 6.64 1.93 10.95
C ASP A 160 5.44 1.25 11.64
N VAL A 161 4.20 1.53 11.21
CA VAL A 161 3.01 0.85 11.74
C VAL A 161 3.03 -0.62 11.39
N PHE A 162 3.39 -0.99 10.15
CA PHE A 162 3.50 -2.38 9.74
C PHE A 162 4.53 -3.16 10.59
N GLU A 163 5.71 -2.58 10.82
CA GLU A 163 6.74 -3.18 11.68
C GLU A 163 6.25 -3.30 13.13
N LEU A 164 5.67 -2.23 13.68
CA LEU A 164 5.11 -2.21 15.03
C LEU A 164 4.05 -3.31 15.23
N LEU A 165 3.11 -3.46 14.29
CA LEU A 165 2.08 -4.50 14.35
C LEU A 165 2.70 -5.89 14.21
N SER A 166 3.71 -6.07 13.35
CA SER A 166 4.38 -7.37 13.15
C SER A 166 5.06 -7.84 14.43
N GLU A 167 5.90 -6.99 15.04
CA GLU A 167 6.57 -7.28 16.32
C GLU A 167 5.55 -7.52 17.45
N SER A 168 4.45 -6.77 17.45
CA SER A 168 3.42 -6.88 18.48
C SER A 168 2.61 -8.16 18.37
N ILE A 169 2.32 -8.63 17.15
CA ILE A 169 1.63 -9.91 16.94
C ILE A 169 2.49 -11.07 17.43
N GLU A 170 3.81 -11.03 17.20
CA GLU A 170 4.73 -12.05 17.73
C GLU A 170 4.72 -12.07 19.27
N LYS A 171 4.70 -10.90 19.90
CA LYS A 171 4.69 -10.76 21.36
C LYS A 171 3.33 -11.07 22.00
N PHE A 172 2.23 -10.77 21.30
CA PHE A 172 0.87 -10.87 21.80
C PHE A 172 -0.04 -11.63 20.80
N PRO A 173 0.24 -12.92 20.54
CA PRO A 173 -0.39 -13.67 19.45
C PRO A 173 -1.88 -13.95 19.63
N ASP A 174 -2.42 -13.72 20.83
CA ASP A 174 -3.83 -13.94 21.17
C ASP A 174 -4.65 -12.63 21.24
N PHE A 175 -4.02 -11.48 20.98
CA PHE A 175 -4.71 -10.19 21.00
C PHE A 175 -5.29 -9.85 19.62
N ALA A 176 -6.56 -10.20 19.42
CA ALA A 176 -7.28 -10.08 18.14
C ALA A 176 -7.19 -8.69 17.44
N PRO A 177 -7.26 -7.54 18.14
CA PRO A 177 -7.26 -6.23 17.49
C PRO A 177 -6.00 -5.91 16.66
N LEU A 178 -4.85 -6.52 16.96
CA LEU A 178 -3.65 -6.33 16.14
C LEU A 178 -3.80 -6.95 14.76
N TYR A 179 -4.42 -8.13 14.68
CA TYR A 179 -4.70 -8.80 13.41
C TYR A 179 -5.76 -8.05 12.58
N TYR A 180 -6.71 -7.38 13.26
CA TYR A 180 -7.68 -6.50 12.60
C TYR A 180 -6.98 -5.36 11.84
N LEU A 181 -6.09 -4.61 12.51
CA LEU A 181 -5.33 -3.53 11.86
C LEU A 181 -4.33 -4.06 10.82
N MET A 182 -3.68 -5.19 11.11
CA MET A 182 -2.72 -5.81 10.18
C MET A 182 -3.38 -6.19 8.85
N GLY A 183 -4.63 -6.63 8.86
CA GLY A 183 -5.33 -6.96 7.61
C GLY A 183 -5.44 -5.76 6.66
N PHE A 184 -5.77 -4.57 7.16
CA PHE A 184 -5.79 -3.35 6.32
C PHE A 184 -4.40 -2.98 5.79
N GLN A 185 -3.36 -3.11 6.62
CA GLN A 185 -1.99 -2.87 6.18
C GLN A 185 -1.56 -3.83 5.06
N LEU A 186 -1.97 -5.10 5.15
CA LEU A 186 -1.70 -6.10 4.13
C LEU A 186 -2.49 -5.83 2.84
N VAL A 187 -3.72 -5.32 2.91
CA VAL A 187 -4.49 -4.87 1.73
C VAL A 187 -3.80 -3.71 1.02
N ASN A 188 -3.35 -2.68 1.74
CA ASN A 188 -2.62 -1.54 1.15
C ASN A 188 -1.35 -2.01 0.42
N ARG A 189 -0.72 -3.08 0.92
CA ARG A 189 0.45 -3.73 0.34
C ARG A 189 0.11 -4.78 -0.74
N LYS A 190 -1.15 -4.88 -1.16
CA LYS A 190 -1.66 -5.89 -2.12
C LYS A 190 -1.37 -7.34 -1.73
N SER A 191 -1.15 -7.60 -0.44
CA SER A 191 -0.89 -8.93 0.10
C SER A 191 -2.21 -9.58 0.54
N TYR A 192 -3.12 -9.79 -0.41
CA TYR A 192 -4.51 -10.11 -0.12
C TYR A 192 -4.69 -11.43 0.65
N LYS A 193 -4.00 -12.51 0.28
CA LYS A 193 -4.06 -13.78 1.05
C LYS A 193 -3.61 -13.65 2.50
N ALA A 194 -2.58 -12.82 2.74
CA ALA A 194 -2.11 -12.55 4.08
C ALA A 194 -3.13 -11.70 4.86
N ALA A 195 -3.75 -10.72 4.21
CA ALA A 195 -4.83 -9.92 4.80
C ALA A 195 -6.02 -10.81 5.21
N GLU A 196 -6.46 -11.72 4.33
CA GLU A 196 -7.49 -12.71 4.62
C GLU A 196 -7.12 -13.55 5.86
N SER A 197 -5.89 -14.07 5.89
CA SER A 197 -5.40 -14.89 7.00
C SER A 197 -5.41 -14.11 8.32
N SER A 198 -5.03 -12.82 8.27
CA SER A 198 -5.04 -11.92 9.41
C SER A 198 -6.45 -11.71 9.95
N TRP A 199 -7.41 -11.32 9.11
CA TRP A 199 -8.79 -11.10 9.55
C TRP A 199 -9.49 -12.38 10.02
N ARG A 200 -9.25 -13.52 9.37
CA ARG A 200 -9.74 -14.82 9.86
C ARG A 200 -9.16 -15.16 11.23
N ARG A 201 -7.87 -14.88 11.47
CA ARG A 201 -7.24 -15.06 12.78
C ARG A 201 -7.86 -14.14 13.83
N ALA A 202 -8.12 -12.87 13.52
CA ALA A 202 -8.79 -11.93 14.41
C ALA A 202 -10.18 -12.46 14.83
N MET A 203 -11.00 -12.88 13.87
CA MET A 203 -12.34 -13.43 14.13
C MET A 203 -12.32 -14.73 14.96
N HIS A 204 -11.28 -15.55 14.78
CA HIS A 204 -11.09 -16.79 15.54
C HIS A 204 -10.71 -16.51 17.00
N LEU A 205 -9.86 -15.52 17.24
CA LEU A 205 -9.47 -15.10 18.59
C LEU A 205 -10.61 -14.42 19.36
N GLY A 206 -11.59 -13.88 18.63
CA GLY A 206 -12.75 -13.20 19.20
C GLY A 206 -12.62 -11.70 19.11
N VAL A 207 -13.58 -11.08 18.43
CA VAL A 207 -13.78 -9.63 18.33
C VAL A 207 -15.25 -9.32 18.60
N ASP A 208 -15.56 -8.07 18.90
CA ASP A 208 -16.95 -7.60 18.96
C ASP A 208 -17.66 -7.73 17.60
N GLU A 209 -18.99 -7.59 17.63
CA GLU A 209 -19.87 -7.79 16.48
C GLU A 209 -19.60 -6.76 15.37
N ASP A 210 -19.34 -5.50 15.73
CA ASP A 210 -19.10 -4.43 14.76
C ASP A 210 -17.80 -4.68 13.97
N LEU A 211 -16.71 -5.04 14.65
CA LEU A 211 -15.45 -5.40 14.01
C LEU A 211 -15.57 -6.68 13.17
N ARG A 212 -16.35 -7.66 13.63
CA ARG A 212 -16.61 -8.89 12.87
C ARG A 212 -17.32 -8.58 11.56
N ASP A 213 -18.39 -7.80 11.61
CA ASP A 213 -19.19 -7.46 10.44
C ASP A 213 -18.38 -6.65 9.42
N GLU A 214 -17.52 -5.75 9.90
CA GLU A 214 -16.60 -5.02 9.02
C GLU A 214 -15.62 -5.98 8.34
N MET A 215 -14.96 -6.87 9.09
CA MET A 215 -14.05 -7.85 8.49
C MET A 215 -14.74 -8.80 7.50
N VAL A 216 -15.98 -9.20 7.75
CA VAL A 216 -16.75 -10.03 6.81
C VAL A 216 -16.98 -9.27 5.50
N ARG A 217 -17.40 -8.00 5.56
CA ARG A 217 -17.54 -7.15 4.36
C ARG A 217 -16.23 -7.00 3.60
N GLN A 218 -15.12 -6.79 4.33
CA GLN A 218 -13.80 -6.67 3.71
C GLN A 218 -13.36 -7.98 3.05
N LEU A 219 -13.64 -9.14 3.67
CA LEU A 219 -13.33 -10.45 3.10
C LEU A 219 -14.12 -10.75 1.83
N ASP A 220 -15.37 -10.30 1.75
CA ASP A 220 -16.19 -10.45 0.55
C ASP A 220 -15.63 -9.64 -0.64
N ASP A 221 -15.18 -8.39 -0.43
CA ASP A 221 -14.46 -7.61 -1.46
C ASP A 221 -13.14 -8.29 -1.86
N LEU A 222 -12.39 -8.73 -0.85
CA LEU A 222 -11.07 -9.32 -1.02
C LEU A 222 -11.12 -10.64 -1.78
N TRP A 223 -12.19 -11.42 -1.64
CA TRP A 223 -12.37 -12.68 -2.35
C TRP A 223 -12.23 -12.49 -3.86
N SER A 224 -12.85 -11.45 -4.43
CA SER A 224 -12.78 -11.15 -5.86
C SER A 224 -11.35 -10.85 -6.29
N ARG A 225 -10.62 -10.07 -5.50
CA ARG A 225 -9.22 -9.71 -5.76
C ARG A 225 -8.31 -10.94 -5.71
N ILE A 226 -8.49 -11.81 -4.73
CA ILE A 226 -7.72 -13.05 -4.58
C ILE A 226 -7.98 -13.99 -5.76
N GLN A 227 -9.25 -14.22 -6.12
CA GLN A 227 -9.57 -15.07 -7.28
C GLN A 227 -9.02 -14.48 -8.57
N TYR A 228 -9.08 -13.17 -8.74
CA TYR A 228 -8.50 -12.48 -9.90
C TYR A 228 -6.98 -12.69 -9.97
N GLU A 229 -6.25 -12.44 -8.86
CA GLU A 229 -4.79 -12.61 -8.82
C GLU A 229 -4.34 -14.04 -9.08
N GLU A 230 -4.96 -15.01 -8.42
CA GLU A 230 -4.67 -16.43 -8.67
C GLU A 230 -4.99 -16.81 -10.12
N GLY A 231 -6.15 -16.37 -10.61
CA GLY A 231 -6.65 -16.72 -11.93
C GLY A 231 -5.76 -16.21 -13.05
N TYR A 232 -5.40 -14.92 -13.04
CA TYR A 232 -4.56 -14.39 -14.12
C TYR A 232 -3.14 -14.94 -14.08
N MET A 233 -2.58 -15.20 -12.89
CA MET A 233 -1.24 -15.81 -12.78
C MET A 233 -1.24 -17.23 -13.37
N LEU A 234 -2.28 -18.03 -13.11
CA LEU A 234 -2.44 -19.35 -13.73
C LEU A 234 -2.50 -19.25 -15.26
N VAL A 235 -3.24 -18.28 -15.80
CA VAL A 235 -3.29 -18.04 -17.24
C VAL A 235 -1.91 -17.66 -17.80
N LEU A 236 -1.16 -16.79 -17.12
CA LEU A 236 0.19 -16.42 -17.56
C LEU A 236 1.17 -17.61 -17.52
N ASP A 237 1.00 -18.53 -16.58
CA ASP A 237 1.79 -19.76 -16.47
C ASP A 237 1.34 -20.86 -17.44
N GLY A 238 0.30 -20.62 -18.25
CA GLY A 238 -0.22 -21.55 -19.27
C GLY A 238 -1.29 -22.53 -18.77
N PHE A 239 -1.74 -22.39 -17.52
CA PHE A 239 -2.81 -23.19 -16.90
C PHE A 239 -4.18 -22.55 -17.15
N ALA A 240 -4.60 -22.52 -18.42
CA ALA A 240 -5.80 -21.80 -18.85
C ALA A 240 -7.09 -22.32 -18.19
N ASP A 241 -7.24 -23.64 -18.03
CA ASP A 241 -8.43 -24.24 -17.42
C ASP A 241 -8.56 -23.85 -15.94
N GLU A 242 -7.49 -23.98 -15.18
CA GLU A 242 -7.44 -23.60 -13.77
C GLU A 242 -7.65 -22.10 -13.58
N GLY A 243 -7.09 -21.30 -14.48
CA GLY A 243 -7.32 -19.84 -14.51
C GLY A 243 -8.79 -19.50 -14.74
N LEU A 244 -9.46 -20.14 -15.71
CA LEU A 244 -10.88 -19.89 -16.01
C LEU A 244 -11.80 -20.26 -14.84
N VAL A 245 -11.51 -21.34 -14.11
CA VAL A 245 -12.26 -21.72 -12.89
C VAL A 245 -12.27 -20.58 -11.86
N LYS A 246 -11.19 -19.80 -11.80
CA LYS A 246 -11.03 -18.66 -10.88
C LYS A 246 -11.65 -17.37 -11.42
N LEU A 247 -11.47 -17.10 -12.71
CA LEU A 247 -11.84 -15.81 -13.31
C LEU A 247 -13.32 -15.72 -13.70
N LEU A 248 -13.92 -16.79 -14.26
CA LEU A 248 -15.30 -16.74 -14.76
C LEU A 248 -16.35 -16.36 -13.69
N PRO A 249 -16.28 -16.85 -12.43
CA PRO A 249 -17.23 -16.44 -11.40
C PRO A 249 -17.22 -14.93 -11.10
N LEU A 250 -16.11 -14.25 -11.39
CA LEU A 250 -15.98 -12.81 -11.14
C LEU A 250 -16.73 -11.98 -12.17
N GLU A 251 -17.01 -12.53 -13.35
CA GLU A 251 -17.70 -11.84 -14.44
C GLU A 251 -19.10 -11.37 -14.02
N GLU A 252 -19.78 -12.11 -13.14
CA GLU A 252 -21.11 -11.73 -12.64
C GLU A 252 -21.09 -10.40 -11.85
N PHE A 253 -19.97 -10.10 -11.20
CA PHE A 253 -19.84 -8.97 -10.28
C PHE A 253 -18.94 -7.84 -10.82
N HIS A 254 -18.04 -8.15 -11.74
CA HIS A 254 -16.96 -7.27 -12.21
C HIS A 254 -16.81 -7.27 -13.74
N ASP A 255 -17.93 -7.23 -14.47
CA ASP A 255 -17.93 -7.16 -15.94
C ASP A 255 -17.37 -5.83 -16.49
N ASP A 256 -17.09 -4.88 -15.60
CA ASP A 256 -16.43 -3.59 -15.84
C ASP A 256 -14.90 -3.66 -15.73
N TRP A 257 -14.33 -4.79 -15.29
CA TRP A 257 -12.88 -4.99 -15.22
C TRP A 257 -12.32 -5.44 -16.57
N TRP A 258 -11.83 -4.49 -17.37
CA TRP A 258 -11.26 -4.78 -18.70
C TRP A 258 -10.16 -5.85 -18.66
N ASN A 259 -9.35 -5.84 -17.60
CA ASN A 259 -8.26 -6.75 -17.34
C ASN A 259 -8.74 -8.16 -16.99
N LEU A 260 -9.84 -8.30 -16.21
CA LEU A 260 -10.49 -9.60 -15.98
C LEU A 260 -10.94 -10.21 -17.30
N LEU A 261 -11.67 -9.44 -18.11
CA LEU A 261 -12.14 -9.89 -19.42
C LEU A 261 -10.98 -10.23 -20.36
N PHE A 262 -9.91 -9.43 -20.33
CA PHE A 262 -8.68 -9.69 -21.10
C PHE A 262 -8.06 -11.04 -20.72
N PHE A 263 -7.88 -11.33 -19.43
CA PHE A 263 -7.27 -12.60 -19.00
C PHE A 263 -8.17 -13.81 -19.24
N ILE A 264 -9.51 -13.66 -19.15
CA ILE A 264 -10.45 -14.70 -19.59
C ILE A 264 -10.29 -14.95 -21.10
N GLY A 265 -10.23 -13.88 -21.91
CA GLY A 265 -10.00 -13.98 -23.35
C GLY A 265 -8.66 -14.65 -23.69
N LEU A 266 -7.59 -14.31 -22.96
CA LEU A 266 -6.27 -14.91 -23.11
C LEU A 266 -6.30 -16.42 -22.80
N ALA A 267 -7.02 -16.82 -21.74
CA ALA A 267 -7.20 -18.23 -21.40
C ALA A 267 -7.93 -19.00 -22.51
N TYR A 268 -9.03 -18.45 -23.04
CA TYR A 268 -9.74 -19.06 -24.17
C TYR A 268 -8.85 -19.16 -25.42
N ARG A 269 -8.02 -18.15 -25.70
CA ARG A 269 -7.07 -18.19 -26.83
C ARG A 269 -6.03 -19.29 -26.64
N GLN A 270 -5.48 -19.46 -25.44
CA GLN A 270 -4.53 -20.55 -25.12
C GLN A 270 -5.17 -21.94 -25.31
N LYS A 271 -6.48 -22.05 -25.10
CA LYS A 271 -7.28 -23.25 -25.38
C LYS A 271 -7.70 -23.38 -26.85
N GLU A 272 -7.23 -22.49 -27.73
CA GLU A 272 -7.59 -22.42 -29.15
C GLU A 272 -9.10 -22.18 -29.41
N GLN A 273 -9.82 -21.69 -28.39
CA GLN A 273 -11.23 -21.31 -28.45
C GLN A 273 -11.35 -19.84 -28.89
N TYR A 274 -11.00 -19.59 -30.16
CA TYR A 274 -10.80 -18.23 -30.67
C TYR A 274 -12.07 -17.38 -30.76
N ASN A 275 -13.25 -18.00 -30.92
CA ASN A 275 -14.52 -17.25 -30.98
C ASN A 275 -14.90 -16.69 -29.60
N GLU A 276 -14.75 -17.50 -28.56
CA GLU A 276 -14.95 -17.12 -27.17
C GLU A 276 -13.93 -16.04 -26.78
N ALA A 277 -12.65 -16.26 -27.11
CA ALA A 277 -11.61 -15.26 -26.88
C ALA A 277 -11.95 -13.90 -27.52
N LEU A 278 -12.43 -13.90 -28.77
CA LEU A 278 -12.84 -12.68 -29.47
C LEU A 278 -13.98 -11.94 -28.78
N ASP A 279 -14.98 -12.64 -28.24
CA ASP A 279 -16.07 -11.98 -27.50
C ASP A 279 -15.52 -11.23 -26.28
N TYR A 280 -14.70 -11.92 -25.47
CA TYR A 280 -14.07 -11.33 -24.29
C TYR A 280 -13.14 -10.17 -24.63
N PHE A 281 -12.28 -10.31 -25.64
CA PHE A 281 -11.39 -9.21 -26.04
C PHE A 281 -12.15 -8.00 -26.59
N ARG A 282 -13.25 -8.21 -27.33
CA ARG A 282 -14.10 -7.11 -27.79
C ARG A 282 -14.78 -6.39 -26.64
N ARG A 283 -15.18 -7.10 -25.58
CA ARG A 283 -15.71 -6.49 -24.36
C ARG A 283 -14.64 -5.71 -23.62
N ALA A 284 -13.45 -6.30 -23.43
CA ALA A 284 -12.30 -5.61 -22.84
C ALA A 284 -11.93 -4.35 -23.61
N LEU A 285 -11.95 -4.39 -24.95
CA LEU A 285 -11.66 -3.24 -25.81
C LEU A 285 -12.68 -2.10 -25.63
N ARG A 286 -13.97 -2.41 -25.40
CA ARG A 286 -14.98 -1.36 -25.14
C ARG A 286 -14.71 -0.59 -23.85
N LEU A 287 -14.09 -1.24 -22.87
CA LEU A 287 -13.72 -0.65 -21.58
C LEU A 287 -12.35 0.05 -21.62
N ASN A 288 -11.42 -0.49 -22.42
CA ASN A 288 -10.07 0.06 -22.61
C ASN A 288 -9.76 0.22 -24.11
N THR A 289 -10.34 1.25 -24.73
CA THR A 289 -10.34 1.45 -26.18
C THR A 289 -8.96 1.74 -26.80
N GLY A 290 -7.98 2.11 -25.97
CA GLY A 290 -6.66 2.55 -26.44
C GLY A 290 -5.56 1.48 -26.36
N SER A 291 -5.84 0.27 -25.85
CA SER A 291 -4.79 -0.73 -25.61
C SER A 291 -4.34 -1.42 -26.91
N PRO A 292 -3.07 -1.28 -27.33
CA PRO A 292 -2.54 -2.01 -28.47
C PRO A 292 -2.48 -3.52 -28.21
N GLU A 293 -2.32 -3.94 -26.96
CA GLU A 293 -2.28 -5.35 -26.56
C GLU A 293 -3.62 -6.04 -26.86
N ILE A 294 -4.76 -5.40 -26.52
CA ILE A 294 -6.08 -5.96 -26.81
C ILE A 294 -6.31 -6.09 -28.32
N HIS A 295 -5.91 -5.08 -29.11
CA HIS A 295 -6.01 -5.17 -30.57
C HIS A 295 -5.14 -6.28 -31.14
N ASN A 296 -3.94 -6.45 -30.60
CA ASN A 296 -3.04 -7.52 -31.01
C ASN A 296 -3.68 -8.90 -30.80
N GLU A 297 -4.28 -9.11 -29.63
CA GLU A 297 -4.94 -10.36 -29.29
C GLU A 297 -6.18 -10.65 -30.15
N ILE A 298 -6.98 -9.63 -30.46
CA ILE A 298 -8.11 -9.75 -31.41
C ILE A 298 -7.57 -10.14 -32.79
N GLY A 299 -6.52 -9.47 -33.28
CA GLY A 299 -5.91 -9.75 -34.58
C GLY A 299 -5.39 -11.18 -34.67
N LEU A 300 -4.70 -11.67 -33.62
CA LEU A 300 -4.20 -13.05 -33.55
C LEU A 300 -5.33 -14.08 -33.57
N CYS A 301 -6.43 -13.83 -32.87
CA CYS A 301 -7.60 -14.70 -32.92
C CYS A 301 -8.24 -14.73 -34.33
N LEU A 302 -8.36 -13.57 -34.98
CA LEU A 302 -8.88 -13.48 -36.36
C LEU A 302 -7.98 -14.20 -37.37
N MET A 303 -6.66 -14.06 -37.23
CA MET A 303 -5.68 -14.80 -38.04
C MET A 303 -5.82 -16.31 -37.84
N SER A 304 -5.98 -16.76 -36.60
CA SER A 304 -6.17 -18.18 -36.27
C SER A 304 -7.47 -18.74 -36.85
N LEU A 305 -8.50 -17.90 -36.99
CA LEU A 305 -9.75 -18.20 -37.68
C LEU A 305 -9.68 -18.00 -39.21
N SER A 306 -8.51 -17.67 -39.76
CA SER A 306 -8.30 -17.35 -41.19
C SER A 306 -9.14 -16.16 -41.70
N MET A 307 -9.58 -15.28 -40.81
CA MET A 307 -10.32 -14.05 -41.11
C MET A 307 -9.37 -12.89 -41.38
N PHE A 308 -8.52 -13.04 -42.40
CA PHE A 308 -7.39 -12.13 -42.67
C PHE A 308 -7.82 -10.69 -43.01
N HIS A 309 -8.95 -10.50 -43.69
CA HIS A 309 -9.46 -9.15 -43.98
C HIS A 309 -9.90 -8.42 -42.70
N ASP A 310 -10.55 -9.11 -41.77
CA ASP A 310 -10.96 -8.49 -40.50
C ASP A 310 -9.74 -8.20 -39.62
N ALA A 311 -8.73 -9.09 -39.63
CA ALA A 311 -7.47 -8.86 -38.93
C ALA A 311 -6.74 -7.62 -39.48
N GLU A 312 -6.74 -7.40 -40.80
CA GLU A 312 -6.16 -6.20 -41.43
C GLU A 312 -6.79 -4.93 -40.90
N ILE A 313 -8.12 -4.89 -40.81
CA ILE A 313 -8.88 -3.74 -40.30
C ILE A 313 -8.48 -3.46 -38.85
N VAL A 314 -8.48 -4.48 -38.00
CA VAL A 314 -8.13 -4.34 -36.57
C VAL A 314 -6.70 -3.82 -36.39
N TYR A 315 -5.72 -4.40 -37.09
CA TYR A 315 -4.33 -3.92 -37.00
C TYR A 315 -4.17 -2.52 -37.59
N SER A 316 -4.90 -2.19 -38.65
CA SER A 316 -4.93 -0.84 -39.24
C SER A 316 -5.47 0.20 -38.27
N GLU A 317 -6.51 -0.12 -37.49
CA GLU A 317 -7.04 0.76 -36.46
C GLU A 317 -6.06 0.94 -35.30
N ALA A 318 -5.48 -0.17 -34.82
CA ALA A 318 -4.48 -0.15 -33.76
C ALA A 318 -3.26 0.72 -34.12
N LEU A 319 -2.76 0.58 -35.36
CA LEU A 319 -1.61 1.35 -35.86
C LEU A 319 -1.92 2.84 -36.12
N LYS A 320 -3.19 3.26 -36.22
CA LYS A 320 -3.51 4.70 -36.23
C LYS A 320 -3.24 5.34 -34.88
N MET A 321 -3.42 4.59 -33.79
CA MET A 321 -3.17 5.04 -32.42
C MET A 321 -1.72 4.82 -32.01
N HIS A 322 -1.13 3.69 -32.45
CA HIS A 322 0.22 3.26 -32.09
C HIS A 322 1.07 2.98 -33.34
N PRO A 323 1.44 4.04 -34.10
CA PRO A 323 2.03 3.90 -35.42
C PRO A 323 3.40 3.21 -35.46
N ASP A 324 4.11 3.18 -34.32
CA ASP A 324 5.46 2.62 -34.18
C ASP A 324 5.49 1.37 -33.28
N SER A 325 4.36 0.68 -33.11
CA SER A 325 4.34 -0.61 -32.40
C SER A 325 4.92 -1.72 -33.29
N PRO A 326 6.10 -2.29 -32.97
CA PRO A 326 6.74 -3.29 -33.82
C PRO A 326 5.90 -4.57 -33.93
N ASP A 327 5.26 -5.01 -32.84
CA ASP A 327 4.41 -6.20 -32.83
C ASP A 327 3.21 -6.06 -33.76
N LEU A 328 2.51 -4.92 -33.70
CA LEU A 328 1.37 -4.64 -34.57
C LEU A 328 1.79 -4.52 -36.05
N LEU A 329 2.95 -3.91 -36.32
CA LEU A 329 3.50 -3.81 -37.67
C LEU A 329 3.87 -5.18 -38.23
N CYS A 330 4.58 -6.01 -37.45
CA CYS A 330 4.95 -7.36 -37.85
C CYS A 330 3.71 -8.22 -38.10
N ASN A 331 2.77 -8.26 -37.16
CA ASN A 331 1.55 -9.06 -37.28
C ASN A 331 0.67 -8.61 -38.45
N LYS A 332 0.52 -7.30 -38.69
CA LYS A 332 -0.14 -6.81 -39.90
C LYS A 332 0.60 -7.23 -41.17
N GLY A 333 1.93 -7.21 -41.15
CA GLY A 333 2.76 -7.70 -42.24
C GLY A 333 2.49 -9.17 -42.56
N ILE A 334 2.36 -10.02 -41.55
CA ILE A 334 1.98 -11.44 -41.70
C ILE A 334 0.57 -11.55 -42.31
N VAL A 335 -0.40 -10.74 -41.86
CA VAL A 335 -1.73 -10.68 -42.48
C VAL A 335 -1.65 -10.32 -43.97
N MET A 336 -0.81 -9.36 -44.35
CA MET A 336 -0.63 -8.97 -45.76
C MET A 336 -0.06 -10.12 -46.60
N LEU A 337 0.81 -10.98 -46.05
CA LEU A 337 1.29 -12.18 -46.74
C LEU A 337 0.14 -13.15 -47.04
N HIS A 338 -0.72 -13.40 -46.06
CA HIS A 338 -1.90 -14.26 -46.26
C HIS A 338 -2.89 -13.69 -47.28
N LEU A 339 -2.96 -12.37 -47.41
CA LEU A 339 -3.76 -11.67 -48.41
C LEU A 339 -3.07 -11.55 -49.79
N GLY A 340 -1.80 -11.98 -49.90
CA GLY A 340 -1.03 -11.97 -51.14
C GLY A 340 -0.36 -10.64 -51.49
N ASP A 341 -0.41 -9.61 -50.62
CA ASP A 341 0.29 -8.34 -50.83
C ASP A 341 1.71 -8.39 -50.26
N LEU A 342 2.60 -9.08 -50.99
CA LEU A 342 4.02 -9.22 -50.63
C LEU A 342 4.73 -7.88 -50.48
N LYS A 343 4.31 -6.84 -51.21
CA LYS A 343 4.95 -5.53 -51.18
C LYS A 343 4.65 -4.82 -49.86
N GLN A 344 3.38 -4.74 -49.47
CA GLN A 344 3.02 -4.13 -48.19
C GLN A 344 3.54 -4.95 -47.01
N ALA A 345 3.48 -6.28 -47.09
CA ALA A 345 4.03 -7.16 -46.05
C ALA A 345 5.50 -6.85 -45.76
N ARG A 346 6.33 -6.77 -46.81
CA ARG A 346 7.75 -6.42 -46.68
C ARG A 346 7.95 -5.07 -46.03
N GLN A 347 7.25 -4.03 -46.49
CA GLN A 347 7.40 -2.69 -45.93
C GLN A 347 7.07 -2.63 -44.43
N LEU A 348 6.01 -3.33 -44.01
CA LEU A 348 5.60 -3.39 -42.61
C LEU A 348 6.60 -4.16 -41.74
N ILE A 349 7.09 -5.30 -42.22
CA ILE A 349 8.06 -6.14 -41.49
C ILE A 349 9.44 -5.47 -41.43
N GLU A 350 9.88 -4.80 -42.51
CA GLU A 350 11.11 -3.99 -42.51
C GLU A 350 11.02 -2.87 -41.46
N ARG A 351 9.90 -2.15 -41.41
CA ARG A 351 9.70 -1.10 -40.41
C ARG A 351 9.64 -1.65 -38.99
N ALA A 352 8.97 -2.79 -38.76
CA ALA A 352 8.97 -3.46 -37.46
C ALA A 352 10.40 -3.82 -37.01
N TYR A 353 11.21 -4.34 -37.94
CA TYR A 353 12.61 -4.69 -37.70
C TYR A 353 13.51 -3.47 -37.44
N GLU A 354 13.29 -2.36 -38.15
CA GLU A 354 14.00 -1.10 -37.90
C GLU A 354 13.75 -0.58 -36.48
N ILE A 355 12.54 -0.77 -35.95
CA ILE A 355 12.16 -0.35 -34.60
C ILE A 355 12.69 -1.33 -33.55
N ASN A 356 12.56 -2.64 -33.78
CA ASN A 356 13.06 -3.67 -32.87
C ASN A 356 13.83 -4.78 -33.62
N PRO A 357 15.15 -4.61 -33.84
CA PRO A 357 15.97 -5.60 -34.55
C PRO A 357 16.20 -6.90 -33.77
N GLU A 358 15.97 -6.91 -32.46
CA GLU A 358 16.21 -8.05 -31.59
C GLU A 358 15.04 -9.04 -31.57
N ASP A 359 13.87 -8.66 -32.11
CA ASP A 359 12.73 -9.56 -32.21
C ASP A 359 12.98 -10.70 -33.22
N GLU A 360 13.11 -11.92 -32.70
CA GLU A 360 13.46 -13.09 -33.50
C GLU A 360 12.38 -13.43 -34.54
N VAL A 361 11.11 -13.19 -34.21
CA VAL A 361 9.97 -13.47 -35.09
C VAL A 361 10.00 -12.55 -36.32
N THR A 362 10.12 -11.25 -36.10
CA THR A 362 10.24 -10.24 -37.15
C THR A 362 11.47 -10.50 -38.01
N ALA A 363 12.62 -10.80 -37.40
CA ALA A 363 13.84 -11.13 -38.13
C ALA A 363 13.69 -12.40 -38.99
N ALA A 364 12.97 -13.41 -38.50
CA ALA A 364 12.70 -14.63 -39.26
C ALA A 364 11.82 -14.35 -40.50
N TRP A 365 10.74 -13.59 -40.34
CA TRP A 365 9.87 -13.20 -41.45
C TRP A 365 10.59 -12.35 -42.49
N LEU A 366 11.45 -11.42 -42.06
CA LEU A 366 12.24 -10.60 -42.97
C LEU A 366 13.21 -11.44 -43.81
N ARG A 367 13.89 -12.42 -43.19
CA ARG A 367 14.76 -13.37 -43.91
C ARG A 367 13.97 -14.17 -44.96
N GLN A 368 12.80 -14.68 -44.58
CA GLN A 368 11.94 -15.44 -45.50
C GLN A 368 11.56 -14.60 -46.73
N LEU A 369 11.11 -13.36 -46.51
CA LEU A 369 10.76 -12.43 -47.60
C LEU A 369 11.93 -12.05 -48.50
N GLY A 370 13.15 -12.02 -47.95
CA GLY A 370 14.37 -11.82 -48.73
C GLY A 370 14.68 -13.00 -49.68
N THR A 371 14.42 -14.23 -49.25
CA THR A 371 14.69 -15.44 -50.06
C THR A 371 13.67 -15.69 -51.18
N GLU A 372 12.41 -15.28 -51.01
CA GLU A 372 11.41 -15.42 -52.07
C GLU A 372 11.65 -14.44 -53.23
N SER A 373 12.17 -13.25 -52.92
CA SER A 373 12.50 -12.24 -53.93
C SER A 373 13.74 -12.57 -54.74
N SER A 374 14.67 -13.37 -54.22
CA SER A 374 15.85 -13.84 -54.97
C SER A 374 15.56 -15.07 -55.84
N ARG A 375 14.40 -15.72 -55.67
CA ARG A 375 13.92 -16.81 -56.54
C ARG A 375 13.08 -16.32 -57.72
N LEU A 376 12.57 -15.09 -57.67
CA LEU A 376 11.70 -14.48 -58.69
C LEU A 376 12.45 -13.45 -59.57
N SER A 377 13.68 -13.10 -59.20
CA SER A 377 14.63 -12.31 -60.00
C SER A 377 15.58 -13.20 -60.78
#